data_AF-A0A932ZE26-F1
#
_entry.id   AF-A0A932ZE26-F1
#
_cell.length_a   1.000
_cell.length_b   1.000
_cell.length_c   1.000
_cell.angle_alpha   90.00
_cell.angle_beta   90.00
_cell.angle_gamma   90.00
#
_symmetry.space_group_name_H-M   'P 1'
#
loop_
_entity.id
_entity.type
_entity.pdbx_description
1 polymer ?
#
loop_
_entity_poly.entity_id
_entity_poly.type
_entity_poly.pdbx_seq_one_letter_code
_entity_poly.pdbx_strand_id
1 'polypeptide(L)'
;MIARLSSGAQDRDSPPSRRYGGRAQQNLALARHMRRNATPPETVFWNLVRGKRLGPKFRRQAPVLGYIADFYAPRLLLVVELDGPAHHAHDVGAAWRQRWDAARDAQLDRYGYEVLRFSNDDVRRNPHLVVAHLRAIIAQRQQALVADGR
;
A
#
# COMPACT_ATOMS: atom_id res chain seq x y z
N MET A 1 6.86 -16.89 -1.73
CA MET A 1 5.77 -17.05 -0.74
C MET A 1 4.76 -15.97 -1.08
N ILE A 2 3.59 -16.36 -1.57
CA ILE A 2 2.63 -15.46 -2.26
C ILE A 2 1.90 -14.62 -1.21
N ALA A 3 1.70 -13.33 -1.51
CA ALA A 3 1.25 -12.28 -0.60
C ALA A 3 0.10 -12.65 0.34
N ARG A 4 0.06 -11.99 1.50
CA ARG A 4 -0.99 -12.16 2.51
C ARG A 4 -2.07 -11.10 2.30
N LEU A 5 -3.33 -11.54 2.18
CA LEU A 5 -4.51 -10.70 2.17
C LEU A 5 -5.04 -10.58 3.61
N SER A 6 -5.40 -9.38 4.06
CA SER A 6 -6.28 -9.20 5.21
C SER A 6 -7.71 -9.09 4.69
N SER A 7 -8.59 -9.99 5.14
CA SER A 7 -10.01 -10.01 4.76
C SER A 7 -10.86 -9.60 5.96
N GLY A 8 -11.75 -8.63 5.77
CA GLY A 8 -12.84 -8.32 6.70
C GLY A 8 -13.84 -7.36 6.06
N ALA A 9 -15.04 -7.84 5.72
CA ALA A 9 -16.13 -6.99 5.26
C ALA A 9 -17.12 -6.78 6.40
N GLN A 10 -17.25 -5.54 6.89
CA GLN A 10 -18.46 -4.97 7.54
C GLN A 10 -18.29 -3.46 7.78
N ASP A 11 -19.38 -2.70 7.63
CA ASP A 11 -19.59 -1.24 7.79
C ASP A 11 -18.37 -0.33 7.59
N ARG A 12 -18.24 0.16 6.35
CA ARG A 12 -17.14 1.05 5.93
C ARG A 12 -17.49 2.50 6.15
N ASP A 13 -16.73 3.17 7.00
CA ASP A 13 -16.89 4.60 7.21
C ASP A 13 -16.39 5.41 6.01
N SER A 14 -16.83 6.67 5.91
CA SER A 14 -16.21 7.63 5.01
C SER A 14 -14.90 8.14 5.62
N PRO A 15 -13.77 8.18 4.86
CA PRO A 15 -12.51 8.68 5.39
C PRO A 15 -12.67 10.15 5.81
N PRO A 16 -12.01 10.58 6.91
CA PRO A 16 -12.10 11.95 7.39
C PRO A 16 -11.71 12.94 6.28
N SER A 17 -12.46 14.04 6.18
CA SER A 17 -12.23 15.07 5.17
C SER A 17 -10.80 15.63 5.27
N ARG A 18 -10.24 16.03 4.13
CA ARG A 18 -8.82 16.36 3.85
C ARG A 18 -8.14 17.48 4.68
N ARG A 19 -8.54 17.75 5.91
CA ARG A 19 -7.84 18.69 6.80
C ARG A 19 -6.98 17.92 7.79
N TYR A 20 -5.93 17.31 7.28
CA TYR A 20 -4.83 16.87 8.12
C TYR A 20 -3.99 18.11 8.46
N GLY A 21 -3.81 18.42 9.75
CA GLY A 21 -2.99 19.55 10.25
C GLY A 21 -1.48 19.38 9.97
N GLY A 22 -0.62 19.91 10.83
CA GLY A 22 0.85 19.93 10.63
C GLY A 22 1.49 18.56 10.27
N ARG A 23 0.93 17.45 10.75
CA ARG A 23 1.38 16.09 10.44
C ARG A 23 1.23 15.72 8.95
N ALA A 24 0.25 16.27 8.23
CA ALA A 24 0.16 16.07 6.78
C ALA A 24 1.23 16.83 6.00
N GLN A 25 1.60 18.04 6.43
CA GLN A 25 2.67 18.80 5.79
C GLN A 25 4.02 18.07 5.95
N GLN A 26 4.28 17.54 7.14
CA GLN A 26 5.45 16.69 7.41
C GLN A 26 5.45 15.43 6.52
N ASN A 27 4.32 14.72 6.42
CA ASN A 27 4.21 13.55 5.55
C ASN A 27 4.39 13.89 4.06
N LEU A 28 3.96 15.07 3.61
CA LEU A 28 4.18 15.52 2.23
C LEU A 28 5.66 15.79 1.93
N ALA A 29 6.38 16.43 2.87
CA ALA A 29 7.80 16.66 2.76
C ALA A 29 8.59 15.34 2.76
N LEU A 30 8.27 14.45 3.71
CA LEU A 30 8.87 13.12 3.81
C LEU A 30 8.60 12.29 2.54
N ALA A 31 7.36 12.26 2.05
CA ALA A 31 7.02 11.58 0.80
C ALA A 31 7.82 12.11 -0.40
N ARG A 32 8.07 13.42 -0.49
CA ARG A 32 8.93 13.98 -1.55
C ARG A 32 10.37 13.53 -1.40
N HIS A 33 10.89 13.45 -0.18
CA HIS A 33 12.24 12.94 0.10
C HIS A 33 12.36 11.47 -0.30
N MET A 34 11.45 10.61 0.15
CA MET A 34 11.42 9.18 -0.20
C MET A 34 11.33 8.97 -1.71
N ARG A 35 10.55 9.79 -2.44
CA ARG A 35 10.49 9.74 -3.90
C ARG A 35 11.82 10.03 -4.60
N ARG A 36 12.71 10.82 -3.99
CA ARG A 36 14.04 11.09 -4.54
C ARG A 36 15.04 9.98 -4.19
N ASN A 37 14.82 9.30 -3.07
CA ASN A 37 15.70 8.28 -2.52
C ASN A 37 15.03 6.89 -2.53
N ALA A 38 14.35 6.55 -3.63
CA ALA A 38 13.64 5.28 -3.75
C ALA A 38 14.62 4.10 -3.74
N THR A 39 14.28 3.03 -3.03
CA THR A 39 15.11 1.82 -3.01
C THR A 39 15.10 1.09 -4.38
N PRO A 40 16.03 0.17 -4.65
CA PRO A 40 16.01 -0.60 -5.89
C PRO A 40 14.71 -1.41 -6.10
N PRO A 41 14.15 -2.14 -5.10
CA PRO A 41 12.84 -2.79 -5.23
C PRO A 41 11.71 -1.80 -5.56
N GLU A 42 11.64 -0.66 -4.88
CA GLU A 42 10.65 0.38 -5.20
C GLU A 42 10.80 0.91 -6.63
N THR A 43 12.03 1.10 -7.09
CA THR A 43 12.30 1.55 -8.46
C THR A 43 11.82 0.52 -9.49
N VAL A 44 12.10 -0.76 -9.24
CA VAL A 44 11.61 -1.86 -10.09
C VAL A 44 10.09 -1.87 -10.11
N PHE A 45 9.44 -1.90 -8.94
CA PHE A 45 7.98 -1.92 -8.84
C PHE A 45 7.35 -0.69 -9.51
N TRP A 46 7.90 0.49 -9.29
CA TRP A 46 7.41 1.72 -9.91
C TRP A 46 7.42 1.62 -11.44
N ASN A 47 8.46 1.03 -12.04
CA ASN A 47 8.52 0.82 -13.48
C ASN A 47 7.45 -0.16 -14.00
N LEU A 48 7.02 -1.12 -13.18
CA LEU A 48 5.94 -2.06 -13.52
C LEU A 48 4.58 -1.33 -13.60
N VAL A 49 4.32 -0.37 -12.71
CA VAL A 49 2.97 0.20 -12.50
C VAL A 49 2.77 1.62 -13.03
N ARG A 50 3.86 2.39 -13.23
CA ARG A 50 3.79 3.81 -13.65
C ARG A 50 3.03 3.97 -14.97
N GLY A 51 2.47 5.17 -15.18
CA GLY A 51 1.83 5.50 -16.46
C GLY A 51 0.62 4.63 -16.80
N LYS A 52 -0.07 4.07 -15.79
CA LYS A 52 -1.24 3.18 -15.98
C LYS A 52 -0.92 1.89 -16.77
N ARG A 53 0.31 1.38 -16.71
CA ARG A 53 0.71 0.13 -17.40
C ARG A 53 -0.15 -1.10 -17.05
N LEU A 54 -0.79 -1.08 -15.88
CA LEU A 54 -1.70 -2.14 -15.44
C LEU A 54 -3.19 -1.76 -15.51
N GLY A 55 -3.52 -0.57 -16.03
CA GLY A 55 -4.88 -0.02 -16.07
C GLY A 55 -5.11 1.13 -15.08
N PRO A 56 -5.11 0.90 -13.76
CA PRO A 56 -5.35 1.95 -12.78
C PRO A 56 -4.13 2.85 -12.58
N LYS A 57 -4.37 4.08 -12.10
CA LYS A 57 -3.29 5.03 -11.75
C LYS A 57 -2.73 4.68 -10.38
N PHE A 58 -1.45 4.32 -10.34
CA PHE A 58 -0.68 4.23 -9.10
C PHE A 58 0.03 5.55 -8.79
N ARG A 59 0.14 5.85 -7.50
CA ARG A 59 0.99 6.87 -6.89
C ARG A 59 2.07 6.15 -6.09
N ARG A 60 3.27 6.72 -6.02
CA ARG A 60 4.37 6.21 -5.18
C ARG A 60 4.60 7.11 -3.98
N GLN A 61 4.97 6.53 -2.84
CA GLN A 61 5.19 7.20 -1.55
C GLN A 61 4.04 8.17 -1.26
N ALA A 62 2.82 7.65 -1.17
CA ALA A 62 1.59 8.42 -1.13
C ALA A 62 1.07 8.56 0.30
N PRO A 63 0.80 9.79 0.79
CA PRO A 63 0.10 9.95 2.05
C PRO A 63 -1.32 9.36 1.97
N VAL A 64 -1.63 8.42 2.88
CA VAL A 64 -2.92 7.75 3.03
C VAL A 64 -3.22 7.72 4.52
N LEU A 65 -4.39 8.22 4.94
CA LEU A 65 -4.88 8.16 6.32
C LEU A 65 -3.85 8.45 7.44
N GLY A 66 -2.97 9.45 7.22
CA GLY A 66 -1.98 9.88 8.22
C GLY A 66 -0.64 9.14 8.20
N TYR A 67 -0.43 8.19 7.29
CA TYR A 67 0.86 7.53 7.03
C TYR A 67 1.24 7.64 5.54
N ILE A 68 2.42 7.15 5.15
CA ILE A 68 2.90 7.14 3.75
C ILE A 68 2.98 5.68 3.28
N ALA A 69 2.20 5.33 2.26
CA ALA A 69 2.26 4.04 1.60
C ALA A 69 3.28 4.05 0.46
N ASP A 70 4.01 2.95 0.25
CA ASP A 70 4.97 2.84 -0.86
C ASP A 70 4.29 3.03 -2.22
N PHE A 71 3.14 2.38 -2.42
CA PHE A 71 2.29 2.60 -3.58
C PHE A 71 0.80 2.62 -3.23
N TYR A 72 0.04 3.41 -3.99
CA TYR A 72 -1.40 3.56 -3.78
C TYR A 72 -2.14 3.76 -5.10
N ALA A 73 -3.19 2.96 -5.32
CA ALA A 73 -4.14 3.10 -6.43
C ALA A 73 -5.48 3.66 -5.92
N PRO A 74 -5.73 4.99 -6.02
CA PRO A 74 -6.86 5.62 -5.33
C PRO A 74 -8.24 5.15 -5.75
N ARG A 75 -8.43 4.83 -7.03
CA ARG A 75 -9.71 4.33 -7.55
C ARG A 75 -10.03 2.91 -7.08
N LEU A 76 -9.03 2.19 -6.59
CA LEU A 76 -9.21 0.82 -6.10
C LEU A 76 -9.15 0.75 -4.58
N LEU A 77 -8.89 1.87 -3.89
CA LEU A 77 -8.54 1.87 -2.46
C LEU A 77 -7.46 0.82 -2.14
N LEU A 78 -6.53 0.59 -3.06
CA LEU A 78 -5.51 -0.47 -2.96
C LEU A 78 -4.16 0.15 -2.62
N VAL A 79 -3.63 -0.23 -1.46
CA VAL A 79 -2.29 0.07 -0.98
C VAL A 79 -1.38 -1.11 -1.30
N VAL A 80 -0.17 -0.84 -1.78
CA VAL A 80 0.87 -1.85 -1.96
C VAL A 80 2.11 -1.41 -1.20
N GLU A 81 2.60 -2.28 -0.31
CA GLU A 81 3.83 -2.08 0.46
C GLU A 81 4.90 -3.08 0.02
N LEU A 82 6.16 -2.63 -0.04
CA LEU A 82 7.30 -3.48 -0.36
C LEU A 82 8.07 -3.81 0.91
N ASP A 83 7.83 -4.99 1.45
CA ASP A 83 8.51 -5.43 2.67
C ASP A 83 9.93 -5.89 2.36
N GLY A 84 10.90 -5.26 3.02
CA GLY A 84 12.20 -5.89 3.25
C GLY A 84 12.07 -7.10 4.19
N PRO A 85 13.11 -7.92 4.35
CA PRO A 85 13.11 -8.92 5.40
C PRO A 85 12.75 -8.25 6.72
N ALA A 86 11.75 -8.78 7.42
CA ALA A 86 11.31 -8.26 8.71
C ALA A 86 12.55 -8.14 9.60
N HIS A 87 12.94 -6.91 9.95
CA HIS A 87 13.97 -6.71 10.94
C HIS A 87 13.49 -7.40 12.22
N HIS A 88 14.26 -8.42 12.60
CA HIS A 88 14.01 -9.47 13.58
C HIS A 88 13.04 -9.11 14.72
N ALA A 89 12.19 -10.08 15.09
CA ALA A 89 11.31 -10.02 16.26
C ALA A 89 12.03 -9.75 17.61
N HIS A 90 13.37 -9.77 17.63
CA HIS A 90 14.23 -9.46 18.76
C HIS A 90 14.64 -7.98 18.85
N ASP A 91 14.26 -7.16 17.88
CA ASP A 91 14.57 -5.74 17.88
C ASP A 91 13.59 -5.00 18.81
N VAL A 92 14.09 -4.16 19.73
CA VAL A 92 13.28 -3.49 20.77
C VAL A 92 12.20 -2.57 20.16
N GLY A 93 12.40 -2.16 18.89
CA GLY A 93 11.44 -1.43 18.07
C GLY A 93 10.47 -2.29 17.25
N ALA A 94 10.55 -3.62 17.28
CA ALA A 94 9.69 -4.53 16.51
C ALA A 94 8.27 -4.62 17.10
N ALA A 95 8.14 -4.69 18.43
CA ALA A 95 6.84 -4.75 19.11
C ALA A 95 6.03 -3.44 18.92
N TRP A 96 6.70 -2.28 18.92
CA TRP A 96 6.07 -1.01 18.60
C TRP A 96 5.67 -0.95 17.12
N ARG A 97 6.55 -1.33 16.17
CA ARG A 97 6.19 -1.42 14.74
C ARG A 97 4.97 -2.31 14.51
N GLN A 98 4.93 -3.51 15.10
CA GLN A 98 3.79 -4.43 14.97
C GLN A 98 2.46 -3.87 15.48
N ARG A 99 2.45 -3.17 16.64
CA ARG A 99 1.23 -2.54 17.16
C ARG A 99 0.74 -1.39 16.29
N TRP A 100 1.68 -0.59 15.78
CA TRP A 100 1.37 0.51 14.87
C TRP A 100 0.91 -0.01 13.51
N ASP A 101 1.46 -1.13 13.04
CA ASP A 101 1.04 -1.83 11.84
C ASP A 101 -0.38 -2.39 11.98
N ALA A 102 -0.70 -3.03 13.11
CA ALA A 102 -2.05 -3.55 13.36
C ALA A 102 -3.11 -2.45 13.44
N ALA A 103 -2.83 -1.34 14.13
CA ALA A 103 -3.73 -0.19 14.21
C ALA A 103 -3.92 0.48 12.84
N ARG A 104 -2.83 0.60 12.05
CA ARG A 104 -2.88 1.12 10.67
C ARG A 104 -3.75 0.24 9.79
N ASP A 105 -3.51 -1.07 9.82
CA ASP A 105 -4.20 -2.02 8.94
C ASP A 105 -5.69 -2.09 9.29
N ALA A 106 -6.05 -2.06 10.58
CA ALA A 106 -7.44 -1.96 11.02
C ALA A 106 -8.11 -0.64 10.59
N GLN A 107 -7.39 0.49 10.65
CA GLN A 107 -7.93 1.77 10.18
C GLN A 107 -8.15 1.75 8.66
N LEU A 108 -7.23 1.16 7.90
CA LEU A 108 -7.35 1.03 6.45
C LEU A 108 -8.55 0.18 6.06
N ASP A 109 -8.69 -0.97 6.70
CA ASP A 109 -9.80 -1.90 6.48
C ASP A 109 -11.15 -1.24 6.77
N ARG A 110 -11.25 -0.50 7.89
CA ARG A 110 -12.43 0.29 8.27
C ARG A 110 -12.88 1.29 7.19
N TYR A 111 -11.94 1.87 6.43
CA TYR A 111 -12.26 2.79 5.33
C TYR A 111 -12.27 2.10 3.95
N GLY A 112 -12.27 0.75 3.93
CA GLY A 112 -12.40 -0.05 2.73
C GLY A 112 -11.13 -0.16 1.89
N TYR A 113 -9.97 0.16 2.46
CA TYR A 113 -8.69 -0.03 1.80
C TYR A 113 -8.28 -1.50 1.88
N GLU A 114 -7.62 -1.97 0.82
CA GLU A 114 -6.95 -3.27 0.84
C GLU A 114 -5.45 -3.03 0.82
N VAL A 115 -4.71 -3.79 1.63
CA VAL A 115 -3.24 -3.72 1.72
C VAL A 115 -2.65 -4.99 1.15
N LEU A 116 -1.84 -4.85 0.11
CA LEU A 116 -1.10 -5.94 -0.51
C LEU A 116 0.40 -5.77 -0.24
N ARG A 117 1.07 -6.83 0.21
CA ARG A 117 2.51 -6.80 0.53
C ARG A 117 3.29 -7.69 -0.40
N PHE A 118 4.38 -7.18 -0.97
CA PHE A 118 5.35 -7.97 -1.72
C PHE A 118 6.70 -7.95 -1.01
N SER A 119 7.40 -9.09 -1.01
CA SER A 119 8.78 -9.10 -0.54
C SER A 119 9.69 -8.38 -1.55
N ASN A 120 10.72 -7.71 -1.05
CA ASN A 120 11.75 -7.09 -1.90
C ASN A 120 12.41 -8.09 -2.86
N ASP A 121 12.56 -9.35 -2.43
CA ASP A 121 13.11 -10.41 -3.26
C ASP A 121 12.15 -10.83 -4.38
N ASP A 122 10.84 -10.92 -4.11
CA ASP A 122 9.86 -11.22 -5.17
C ASP A 122 9.81 -10.11 -6.22
N VAL A 123 9.85 -8.84 -5.79
CA VAL A 123 9.87 -7.70 -6.72
C VAL A 123 11.12 -7.73 -7.60
N ARG A 124 12.29 -8.06 -7.02
CA ARG A 124 13.56 -8.08 -7.76
C ARG A 124 13.74 -9.30 -8.64
N ARG A 125 13.42 -10.49 -8.12
CA ARG A 125 13.74 -11.78 -8.75
C ARG A 125 12.57 -12.30 -9.58
N ASN A 126 11.34 -11.99 -9.18
CA ASN A 126 10.13 -12.53 -9.79
C ASN A 126 9.13 -11.43 -10.22
N PRO A 127 9.56 -10.34 -10.91
CA PRO A 127 8.68 -9.21 -11.23
C PRO A 127 7.47 -9.60 -12.08
N HIS A 128 7.59 -10.66 -12.90
CA HIS A 128 6.48 -11.19 -13.69
C HIS A 128 5.38 -11.82 -12.81
N LEU A 129 5.76 -12.55 -11.74
CA LEU A 129 4.81 -13.10 -10.77
C LEU A 129 4.12 -11.99 -9.97
N VAL A 130 4.88 -10.94 -9.60
CA VAL A 130 4.32 -9.75 -8.95
C VAL A 130 3.27 -9.08 -9.83
N VAL A 131 3.56 -8.88 -11.13
CA VAL A 131 2.57 -8.31 -12.07
C VAL A 131 1.35 -9.21 -12.24
N ALA A 132 1.54 -10.52 -12.39
CA ALA A 132 0.44 -11.47 -12.55
C ALA A 132 -0.50 -11.43 -11.33
N HIS A 133 0.07 -11.47 -10.12
CA HIS A 133 -0.70 -11.38 -8.89
C HIS A 133 -1.41 -10.02 -8.76
N LEU A 134 -0.70 -8.91 -9.01
CA LEU A 134 -1.27 -7.58 -8.93
C LEU A 134 -2.43 -7.39 -9.92
N ARG A 135 -2.36 -7.99 -11.12
CA ARG A 135 -3.48 -7.96 -12.08
C ARG A 135 -4.72 -8.71 -11.55
N ALA A 136 -4.53 -9.86 -10.92
CA ALA A 136 -5.63 -10.60 -10.31
C ALA A 136 -6.33 -9.78 -9.21
N ILE A 137 -5.55 -9.16 -8.32
CA ILE A 137 -6.09 -8.29 -7.25
C ILE A 137 -6.79 -7.07 -7.83
N ILE A 138 -6.21 -6.42 -8.86
CA ILE A 138 -6.86 -5.28 -9.54
C ILE A 138 -8.23 -5.69 -10.08
N ALA A 139 -8.32 -6.83 -10.77
CA ALA A 139 -9.58 -7.32 -11.34
C ALA A 139 -10.63 -7.61 -10.26
N GLN A 140 -10.25 -8.33 -9.20
CA GLN A 140 -11.12 -8.59 -8.05
C GLN A 140 -11.60 -7.29 -7.41
N ARG A 141 -10.72 -6.31 -7.26
CA ARG A 141 -11.08 -5.02 -6.65
C ARG A 141 -12.03 -4.20 -7.50
N GLN A 142 -11.85 -4.20 -8.81
CA GLN A 142 -12.78 -3.53 -9.72
C GLN A 142 -14.18 -4.14 -9.62
N GLN A 143 -14.28 -5.46 -9.57
CA GLN A 143 -15.56 -6.16 -9.41
C GLN A 143 -16.23 -5.84 -8.07
N ALA A 144 -15.48 -5.91 -6.97
CA ALA A 144 -16.00 -5.61 -5.64
C ALA A 144 -16.50 -4.15 -5.51
N LEU A 145 -15.76 -3.18 -6.07
CA LEU A 145 -16.17 -1.77 -6.00
C LEU A 145 -17.41 -1.48 -6.85
N VAL A 146 -17.54 -2.10 -8.02
CA VAL A 146 -18.76 -2.01 -8.84
C VAL A 146 -19.96 -2.60 -8.09
N ALA A 147 -19.80 -3.75 -7.44
CA ALA A 147 -20.85 -4.37 -6.63
C ALA A 147 -21.28 -3.49 -5.44
N ASP A 148 -20.32 -2.78 -4.84
CA ASP A 148 -20.56 -1.84 -3.74
C ASP A 148 -21.08 -0.45 -4.21
N GLY A 149 -21.30 -0.24 -5.51
CA GLY A 149 -21.78 1.03 -6.07
C GLY A 149 -20.76 2.18 -6.04
N ARG A 150 -19.46 1.88 -6.12
CA ARG A 150 -18.34 2.84 -6.02
C ARG A 150 -17.51 2.98 -7.30
#